data_AF-A0A1E1W5H0-F1
#
_entry.id   AF-A0A1E1W5H0-F1
#
_cell.length_a   1.000
_cell.length_b   1.000
_cell.length_c   1.000
_cell.angle_alpha   90.00
_cell.angle_beta   90.00
_cell.angle_gamma   90.00
#
_symmetry.space_group_name_H-M   'P 1'
#
loop_
_entity.id
_entity.type
_entity.pdbx_description
1 polymer ?
#
loop_
_entity_poly.entity_id
_entity_poly.type
_entity_poly.pdbx_seq_one_letter_code
_entity_poly.pdbx_strand_id
1 'polypeptide(L)'
;VVIAASCMAIAQYTGNPIADAIGSILVGTLLGGVASFIILSNVGALIGRSIPQEQLDEINGVLERDFMIRAIHDVKGIDIGSNLIRYKAEVDFDGRALTRSYLEKHDLNSLLQDIKKIDTIDDVEAFLLKHGENIVDMLGGEIDRIELKLRKKFPQIRHCDLEIL
;
A
#
# COMPACT_ATOMS: atom_id res chain seq x y z
N VAL A 1 -36.66 -8.86 -22.59
CA VAL A 1 -37.13 -9.08 -23.98
C VAL A 1 -38.46 -9.82 -24.01
N VAL A 2 -38.58 -11.00 -23.39
CA VAL A 2 -39.84 -11.77 -23.36
C VAL A 2 -41.01 -10.98 -22.77
N ILE A 3 -40.79 -10.26 -21.66
CA ILE A 3 -41.82 -9.44 -20.97
C ILE A 3 -42.35 -8.32 -21.88
N ALA A 4 -41.46 -7.60 -22.56
CA ALA A 4 -41.84 -6.53 -23.49
C ALA A 4 -42.61 -7.08 -24.70
N ALA A 5 -42.16 -8.21 -25.26
CA ALA A 5 -42.82 -8.87 -26.37
C ALA A 5 -44.22 -9.40 -26.00
N SER A 6 -44.39 -9.95 -24.79
CA SER A 6 -45.70 -10.39 -24.29
C SER A 6 -46.65 -9.22 -24.00
N CYS A 7 -46.15 -8.10 -23.44
CA CYS A 7 -46.97 -6.91 -23.20
C CYS A 7 -47.43 -6.25 -24.49
N MET A 8 -46.56 -6.12 -25.50
CA MET A 8 -46.93 -5.63 -26.83
C MET A 8 -47.96 -6.54 -27.51
N ALA A 9 -47.77 -7.87 -27.45
CA ALA A 9 -48.72 -8.83 -28.04
C ALA A 9 -50.11 -8.77 -27.38
N ILE A 10 -50.16 -8.62 -26.04
CA ILE A 10 -51.42 -8.50 -25.30
C ILE A 10 -52.08 -7.13 -25.55
N ALA A 11 -51.31 -6.04 -25.60
CA ALA A 11 -51.81 -4.71 -25.90
C ALA A 11 -52.44 -4.63 -27.31
N GLN A 12 -51.83 -5.31 -28.29
CA GLN A 12 -52.32 -5.36 -29.67
C GLN A 12 -53.60 -6.19 -29.82
N TYR A 13 -53.80 -7.20 -28.97
CA TYR A 13 -55.02 -8.03 -28.96
C TYR A 13 -56.17 -7.39 -28.14
N THR A 14 -55.85 -6.62 -27.10
CA THR A 14 -56.84 -6.03 -26.17
C THR A 14 -57.20 -4.58 -26.52
N GLY A 15 -56.42 -3.92 -27.40
CA GLY A 15 -56.64 -2.53 -27.84
C GLY A 15 -56.41 -1.46 -26.76
N ASN A 16 -55.87 -1.83 -25.59
CA ASN A 16 -55.68 -0.93 -24.45
C ASN A 16 -54.19 -0.60 -24.25
N PRO A 17 -53.76 0.66 -24.45
CA PRO A 17 -52.36 1.10 -24.32
C PRO A 17 -51.83 1.09 -22.88
N ILE A 18 -52.70 0.94 -21.87
CA ILE A 18 -52.28 0.88 -20.45
C ILE A 18 -51.39 -0.34 -20.19
N ALA A 19 -51.63 -1.47 -20.86
CA ALA A 19 -50.83 -2.68 -20.71
C ALA A 19 -49.37 -2.51 -21.19
N ASP A 20 -49.17 -1.72 -22.24
CA ASP A 20 -47.84 -1.41 -22.78
C ASP A 20 -47.06 -0.42 -21.90
N ALA A 21 -47.77 0.56 -21.32
CA ALA A 21 -47.19 1.50 -20.35
C ALA A 21 -46.67 0.79 -19.09
N ILE A 22 -47.43 -0.16 -18.53
CA ILE A 22 -47.01 -0.96 -17.37
C ILE A 22 -45.79 -1.83 -17.73
N GLY A 23 -45.80 -2.45 -18.92
CA GLY A 23 -44.67 -3.22 -19.42
C GLY A 23 -43.38 -2.41 -19.52
N SER A 24 -43.48 -1.17 -20.02
CA SER A 24 -42.32 -0.26 -20.14
C SER A 24 -41.75 0.18 -18.80
N ILE A 25 -42.60 0.47 -17.80
CA ILE A 25 -42.17 0.81 -16.43
C ILE A 25 -41.44 -0.39 -15.78
N LEU A 26 -41.97 -1.60 -15.94
CA LEU A 26 -41.34 -2.83 -15.43
C LEU A 26 -39.97 -3.08 -16.07
N VAL A 27 -39.85 -2.89 -17.39
CA VAL A 27 -38.56 -3.05 -18.08
C VAL A 27 -37.57 -1.97 -17.64
N GLY A 28 -38.01 -0.72 -17.52
CA GLY A 28 -37.17 0.39 -17.05
C GLY A 28 -36.66 0.20 -15.63
N THR A 29 -37.51 -0.27 -14.71
CA THR A 29 -37.11 -0.57 -13.32
C THR A 29 -36.14 -1.74 -13.24
N LEU A 30 -36.33 -2.79 -14.03
CA LEU A 30 -35.42 -3.93 -14.08
C LEU A 30 -34.04 -3.54 -14.65
N LEU A 31 -34.01 -2.78 -15.75
CA LEU A 31 -32.77 -2.23 -16.31
C LEU A 31 -32.07 -1.29 -15.33
N GLY A 32 -32.83 -0.43 -14.65
CA GLY A 32 -32.32 0.45 -13.61
C GLY A 32 -31.68 -0.33 -12.47
N GLY A 33 -32.33 -1.38 -11.97
CA GLY A 33 -31.79 -2.25 -10.91
C GLY A 33 -30.49 -2.95 -11.32
N VAL A 34 -30.42 -3.50 -12.53
CA VAL A 34 -29.19 -4.13 -13.05
C VAL A 34 -28.08 -3.10 -13.22
N ALA A 35 -28.39 -1.92 -13.76
CA ALA A 35 -27.41 -0.84 -13.90
C ALA A 35 -26.86 -0.38 -12.53
N SER A 36 -27.74 -0.19 -11.54
CA SER A 36 -27.33 0.15 -10.17
C SER A 36 -26.45 -0.93 -9.54
N PHE A 37 -26.77 -2.22 -9.74
CA PHE A 37 -25.94 -3.31 -9.26
C PHE A 37 -24.53 -3.30 -9.86
N ILE A 38 -24.42 -3.08 -11.18
CA ILE A 38 -23.14 -2.98 -11.87
C ILE A 38 -22.34 -1.78 -11.36
N ILE A 39 -22.98 -0.62 -11.17
CA ILE A 39 -22.33 0.57 -10.64
C ILE A 39 -21.75 0.28 -9.25
N LEU A 40 -22.54 -0.29 -8.33
CA LEU A 40 -22.07 -0.60 -6.98
C LEU A 40 -20.92 -1.62 -6.99
N SER A 41 -21.03 -2.67 -7.81
CA SER A 41 -19.98 -3.69 -7.94
C SER A 41 -18.68 -3.10 -8.51
N ASN A 42 -18.77 -2.21 -9.50
CA ASN A 42 -17.61 -1.58 -10.12
C ASN A 42 -16.99 -0.52 -9.21
N VAL A 43 -17.80 0.26 -8.50
CA VAL A 43 -17.31 1.25 -7.52
C VAL A 43 -16.48 0.56 -6.45
N GLY A 44 -16.89 -0.61 -5.95
CA GLY A 44 -16.09 -1.40 -5.01
C GLY A 44 -14.77 -1.93 -5.58
N ALA A 45 -14.65 -2.09 -6.90
CA ALA A 45 -13.39 -2.44 -7.57
C ALA A 45 -12.51 -1.21 -7.84
N LEU A 46 -13.12 -0.06 -8.15
CA LEU A 46 -12.44 1.22 -8.40
C LEU A 46 -11.88 1.87 -7.13
N ILE A 47 -12.53 1.68 -5.97
CA ILE A 47 -12.06 2.21 -4.68
C ILE A 47 -10.84 1.44 -4.16
N GLY A 48 -10.53 0.27 -4.74
CA GLY A 48 -9.51 -0.65 -4.23
C GLY A 48 -10.02 -1.37 -3.00
N ARG A 49 -9.93 -2.69 -2.98
CA ARG A 49 -10.33 -3.47 -1.81
C ARG A 49 -9.17 -3.53 -0.84
N SER A 50 -9.42 -3.32 0.44
CA SER A 50 -8.41 -3.61 1.47
C SER A 50 -8.08 -5.10 1.44
N ILE A 51 -6.81 -5.42 1.58
CA ILE A 51 -6.39 -6.82 1.71
C ILE A 51 -6.91 -7.41 3.03
N PRO A 52 -7.08 -8.74 3.14
CA PRO A 52 -7.53 -9.39 4.37
C PRO A 52 -6.62 -9.02 5.56
N GLN A 53 -7.23 -8.75 6.72
CA GLN A 53 -6.51 -8.40 7.96
C GLN A 53 -5.44 -9.44 8.32
N GLU A 54 -5.74 -10.74 8.15
CA GLU A 54 -4.78 -11.82 8.42
C GLU A 54 -3.51 -11.71 7.55
N GLN A 55 -3.64 -11.28 6.29
CA GLN A 55 -2.48 -11.05 5.42
C GLN A 55 -1.70 -9.78 5.83
N LEU A 56 -2.41 -8.72 6.26
CA LEU A 56 -1.76 -7.53 6.81
C LEU A 56 -0.94 -7.87 8.04
N ASP A 57 -1.52 -8.62 8.98
CA ASP A 57 -0.87 -9.02 10.21
C ASP A 57 0.36 -9.91 9.94
N GLU A 58 0.30 -10.79 8.93
CA GLU A 58 1.46 -11.59 8.54
C GLU A 58 2.60 -10.72 7.98
N ILE A 59 2.27 -9.72 7.15
CA ILE A 59 3.25 -8.76 6.59
C ILE A 59 3.86 -7.91 7.71
N ASN A 60 3.02 -7.37 8.59
CA ASN A 60 3.44 -6.58 9.76
C ASN A 60 4.34 -7.38 10.68
N GLY A 61 3.98 -8.63 10.99
CA GLY A 61 4.78 -9.52 11.82
C GLY A 61 6.15 -9.87 11.24
N VAL A 62 6.40 -9.63 9.95
CA VAL A 62 7.75 -9.77 9.35
C VAL A 62 8.57 -8.50 9.52
N LEU A 63 7.94 -7.34 9.37
CA LEU A 63 8.57 -6.04 9.60
C LEU A 63 8.94 -5.88 11.08
N GLU A 64 8.04 -6.21 12.01
CA GLU A 64 8.28 -6.13 13.46
C GLU A 64 9.41 -7.07 13.96
N ARG A 65 9.74 -8.12 13.20
CA ARG A 65 10.86 -9.02 13.53
C ARG A 65 12.22 -8.47 13.11
N ASP A 66 12.26 -7.39 12.34
CA ASP A 66 13.52 -6.78 11.92
C ASP A 66 14.07 -5.90 13.04
N PHE A 67 15.33 -6.13 13.42
CA PHE A 67 15.95 -5.46 14.57
C PHE A 67 16.17 -3.94 14.36
N MET A 68 16.04 -3.45 13.12
CA MET A 68 16.13 -2.03 12.79
C MET A 68 14.82 -1.27 13.01
N ILE A 69 13.69 -1.98 13.07
CA ILE A 69 12.36 -1.39 13.18
C ILE A 69 11.98 -1.32 14.65
N ARG A 70 11.66 -0.11 15.14
CA ARG A 70 11.15 0.11 16.49
C ARG A 70 9.63 -0.07 16.55
N ALA A 71 8.93 0.53 15.59
CA ALA A 71 7.48 0.49 15.51
C ALA A 71 7.00 0.71 14.07
N ILE A 72 5.76 0.32 13.79
CA ILE A 72 5.12 0.50 12.49
C ILE A 72 3.79 1.24 12.71
N HIS A 73 3.52 2.23 11.88
CA HIS A 73 2.37 3.12 11.94
C HIS A 73 1.71 3.26 10.56
N ASP A 74 0.46 3.74 10.54
CA ASP A 74 -0.37 3.98 9.34
C ASP A 74 -0.30 2.89 8.26
N VAL A 75 -0.41 1.61 8.65
CA VAL A 75 -0.35 0.50 7.70
C VAL A 75 -1.59 0.47 6.81
N LYS A 76 -1.38 0.47 5.50
CA LYS A 76 -2.42 0.37 4.47
C LYS A 76 -2.02 -0.64 3.40
N GLY A 77 -2.86 -1.65 3.21
CA GLY A 77 -2.74 -2.59 2.11
C GLY A 77 -3.97 -2.55 1.21
N ILE A 78 -3.75 -2.35 -0.09
CA ILE A 78 -4.80 -2.27 -1.11
C ILE A 78 -4.53 -3.34 -2.17
N ASP A 79 -5.56 -4.14 -2.47
CA ASP A 79 -5.58 -5.05 -3.61
C ASP A 79 -5.86 -4.25 -4.89
N ILE A 80 -4.91 -4.31 -5.83
CA ILE A 80 -4.95 -3.62 -7.12
C ILE A 80 -5.61 -4.51 -8.20
N GLY A 81 -5.99 -5.75 -7.85
CA GLY A 81 -6.50 -6.75 -8.78
C GLY A 81 -5.42 -7.70 -9.27
N SER A 82 -5.85 -8.84 -9.82
CA SER A 82 -4.96 -9.95 -10.23
C SER A 82 -4.07 -10.49 -9.11
N ASN A 83 -4.56 -10.45 -7.86
CA ASN A 83 -3.84 -10.89 -6.67
C ASN A 83 -2.53 -10.10 -6.42
N LEU A 84 -2.51 -8.82 -6.82
CA LEU A 84 -1.40 -7.91 -6.63
C LEU A 84 -1.75 -6.88 -5.55
N ILE A 85 -0.83 -6.68 -4.63
CA ILE A 85 -1.02 -5.84 -3.45
C ILE A 85 -0.10 -4.62 -3.55
N ARG A 86 -0.65 -3.45 -3.22
CA ARG A 86 0.11 -2.26 -2.83
C ARG A 86 0.09 -2.15 -1.32
N TYR A 87 1.27 -2.16 -0.73
CA TYR A 87 1.47 -2.05 0.69
C TYR A 87 2.19 -0.74 0.98
N LYS A 88 1.63 0.06 1.89
CA LYS A 88 2.21 1.31 2.39
C LYS A 88 2.23 1.26 3.91
N ALA A 89 3.34 1.65 4.52
CA ALA A 89 3.45 1.75 5.97
C ALA A 89 4.44 2.86 6.36
N GLU A 90 4.17 3.50 7.49
CA GLU A 90 5.12 4.38 8.17
C GLU A 90 5.92 3.55 9.17
N VAL A 91 7.24 3.72 9.19
CA VAL A 91 8.15 2.90 9.99
C VAL A 91 9.02 3.81 10.86
N ASP A 92 9.02 3.57 12.17
CA ASP A 92 9.96 4.19 13.10
C ASP A 92 11.22 3.31 13.18
N PHE A 93 12.37 3.90 12.87
CA PHE A 93 13.66 3.23 12.87
C PHE A 93 14.40 3.46 14.19
N ASP A 94 15.02 2.41 14.72
CA ASP A 94 15.89 2.58 15.88
C ASP A 94 17.24 3.17 15.45
N GLY A 95 17.38 4.49 15.59
CA GLY A 95 18.63 5.20 15.31
C GLY A 95 19.86 4.61 16.01
N ARG A 96 19.71 4.00 17.19
CA ARG A 96 20.83 3.33 17.87
C ARG A 96 21.26 2.06 17.14
N ALA A 97 20.31 1.25 16.68
CA ALA A 97 20.60 0.05 15.91
C ALA A 97 21.23 0.39 14.55
N LEU A 98 20.73 1.45 13.90
CA LEU A 98 21.30 1.98 12.66
C LEU A 98 22.76 2.43 12.86
N THR A 99 23.03 3.28 13.85
CA THR A 99 24.40 3.72 14.16
C THR A 99 25.29 2.55 14.54
N ARG A 100 24.77 1.53 15.22
CA ARG A 100 25.55 0.32 15.53
C ARG A 100 25.96 -0.44 14.27
N SER A 101 25.05 -0.63 13.32
CA SER A 101 25.37 -1.23 12.00
C SER A 101 26.36 -0.36 11.21
N TYR A 102 26.25 0.97 11.31
CA TYR A 102 27.21 1.89 10.73
C TYR A 102 28.62 1.70 11.31
N LEU A 103 28.72 1.64 12.65
CA LEU A 103 29.99 1.43 13.35
C LEU A 103 30.57 0.04 13.12
N GLU A 104 29.77 -1.00 12.90
CA GLU A 104 30.26 -2.34 12.54
C GLU A 104 30.90 -2.39 11.16
N LYS A 105 30.46 -1.53 10.22
CA LYS A 105 31.03 -1.41 8.87
C LYS A 105 32.25 -0.48 8.81
N HIS A 106 32.60 0.20 9.91
CA HIS A 106 33.72 1.13 9.97
C HIS A 106 34.74 0.71 11.02
N ASP A 107 36.02 0.93 10.75
CA ASP A 107 37.06 0.65 11.74
C ASP A 107 37.03 1.74 12.83
N LEU A 108 36.56 1.36 14.01
CA LEU A 108 36.53 2.21 15.21
C LEU A 108 37.91 2.83 15.52
N ASN A 109 39.00 2.14 15.19
CA ASN A 109 40.35 2.66 15.42
C ASN A 109 40.68 3.83 14.51
N SER A 110 40.28 3.76 13.23
CA SER A 110 40.41 4.88 12.29
C SER A 110 39.55 6.04 12.74
N LEU A 111 38.31 5.77 13.13
CA LEU A 111 37.35 6.80 13.56
C LEU A 111 37.85 7.52 14.83
N LEU A 112 38.47 6.79 15.76
CA LEU A 112 39.09 7.34 16.95
C LEU A 112 40.33 8.17 16.63
N GLN A 113 41.15 7.77 15.64
CA GLN A 113 42.27 8.59 15.16
C GLN A 113 41.79 9.88 14.50
N ASP A 114 40.69 9.82 13.75
CA ASP A 114 40.12 11.00 13.10
C ASP A 114 39.56 11.97 14.16
N ILE A 115 38.86 11.46 15.18
CA ILE A 115 38.41 12.28 16.32
C ILE A 115 39.58 12.93 17.06
N LYS A 116 40.72 12.23 17.21
CA LYS A 116 41.92 12.78 17.87
C LYS A 116 42.62 13.89 17.09
N LYS A 117 42.33 14.06 15.79
CA LYS A 117 42.89 15.10 14.93
C LYS A 117 42.00 16.35 14.86
N ILE A 118 40.84 16.33 15.52
CA ILE A 118 39.91 17.45 15.55
C ILE A 118 40.41 18.45 16.59
N ASP A 119 41.00 19.54 16.12
CA ASP A 119 41.50 20.63 16.97
C ASP A 119 40.67 21.91 16.82
N THR A 120 39.93 22.08 15.70
CA THR A 120 39.15 23.29 15.41
C THR A 120 37.64 23.02 15.31
N ILE A 121 36.84 24.08 15.41
CA ILE A 121 35.37 24.00 15.24
C ILE A 121 35.01 23.55 13.82
N ASP A 122 35.75 24.01 12.82
CA ASP A 122 35.54 23.64 11.41
C ASP A 122 35.76 22.14 11.19
N ASP A 123 36.74 21.54 11.89
CA ASP A 123 36.99 20.10 11.82
C ASP A 123 35.85 19.27 12.44
N VAL A 124 35.23 19.77 13.52
CA VAL A 124 34.04 19.14 14.13
C VAL A 124 32.87 19.17 13.16
N GLU A 125 32.63 20.32 12.52
CA GLU A 125 31.55 20.49 11.54
C GLU A 125 31.75 19.56 10.35
N ALA A 126 32.94 19.52 9.77
CA ALA A 126 33.27 18.64 8.65
C ALA A 126 33.11 17.16 9.02
N PHE A 127 33.51 16.76 10.22
CA PHE A 127 33.34 15.40 10.74
C PHE A 127 31.86 15.02 10.86
N LEU A 128 31.05 15.86 11.52
CA LEU A 128 29.63 15.60 11.72
C LEU A 128 28.85 15.59 10.40
N LEU A 129 29.17 16.47 9.46
CA LEU A 129 28.53 16.48 8.13
C LEU A 129 28.83 15.18 7.38
N LYS A 130 30.10 14.76 7.35
CA LYS A 130 30.51 13.51 6.69
C LYS A 130 29.81 12.29 7.31
N HIS A 131 29.75 12.20 8.63
CA HIS A 131 29.10 11.05 9.28
C HIS A 131 27.57 11.12 9.20
N GLY A 132 27.00 12.32 9.23
CA GLY A 132 25.56 12.55 9.05
C GLY A 132 25.06 12.06 7.69
N GLU A 133 25.74 12.45 6.61
CA GLU A 133 25.44 11.99 5.24
C GLU A 133 25.49 10.46 5.14
N ASN A 134 26.57 9.85 5.63
CA ASN A 134 26.72 8.39 5.57
C ASN A 134 25.66 7.62 6.39
N ILE A 135 25.19 8.18 7.51
CA ILE A 135 24.12 7.55 8.32
C ILE A 135 22.79 7.62 7.57
N VAL A 136 22.49 8.75 6.93
CA VAL A 136 21.27 8.92 6.11
C VAL A 136 21.30 8.00 4.89
N ASP A 137 22.44 7.89 4.20
CA ASP A 137 22.61 6.96 3.07
C ASP A 137 22.43 5.50 3.52
N MET A 138 22.96 5.16 4.70
CA MET A 138 22.77 3.83 5.27
C MET A 138 21.30 3.55 5.59
N LEU A 139 20.57 4.53 6.14
CA LEU A 139 19.14 4.39 6.39
C LEU A 139 18.38 4.06 5.11
N GLY A 140 18.66 4.76 4.01
CA GLY A 140 18.08 4.47 2.69
C GLY A 140 18.36 3.03 2.25
N GLY A 141 19.60 2.57 2.36
CA GLY A 141 19.97 1.19 2.02
C GLY A 141 19.32 0.12 2.91
N GLU A 142 19.06 0.43 4.18
CA GLU A 142 18.36 -0.47 5.10
C GLU A 142 16.86 -0.55 4.76
N ILE A 143 16.24 0.55 4.32
CA ILE A 143 14.87 0.55 3.79
C ILE A 143 14.79 -0.38 2.57
N ASP A 144 15.66 -0.19 1.59
CA ASP A 144 15.71 -1.03 0.38
C ASP A 144 15.88 -2.52 0.73
N ARG A 145 16.74 -2.82 1.71
CA ARG A 145 16.95 -4.20 2.20
C ARG A 145 15.65 -4.80 2.73
N ILE A 146 14.92 -4.04 3.55
CA ILE A 146 13.67 -4.49 4.17
C ILE A 146 12.59 -4.67 3.10
N GLU A 147 12.46 -3.73 2.15
CA GLU A 147 11.53 -3.85 1.03
C GLU A 147 11.80 -5.09 0.17
N LEU A 148 13.07 -5.34 -0.18
CA LEU A 148 13.46 -6.52 -0.95
C LEU A 148 13.16 -7.82 -0.20
N LYS A 149 13.40 -7.85 1.11
CA LYS A 149 13.07 -8.99 1.97
C LYS A 149 11.56 -9.24 2.01
N LEU A 150 10.76 -8.18 2.09
CA LEU A 150 9.30 -8.26 2.06
C LEU A 150 8.81 -8.80 0.72
N ARG A 151 9.29 -8.26 -0.41
CA ARG A 151 8.91 -8.71 -1.76
C ARG A 151 9.32 -10.15 -2.05
N LYS A 152 10.47 -10.60 -1.52
CA LYS A 152 10.90 -12.01 -1.62
C LYS A 152 9.98 -12.96 -0.87
N LYS A 153 9.52 -12.55 0.33
CA LYS A 153 8.63 -13.38 1.15
C LYS A 153 7.18 -13.35 0.65
N PHE A 154 6.73 -12.20 0.18
CA PHE A 154 5.38 -11.97 -0.33
C PHE A 154 5.44 -11.51 -1.79
N PRO A 155 5.51 -12.44 -2.76
CA PRO A 155 5.61 -12.10 -4.19
C PRO A 155 4.36 -11.38 -4.74
N GLN A 156 3.26 -11.43 -4.00
CA GLN A 156 2.03 -10.69 -4.25
C GLN A 156 2.17 -9.17 -4.04
N ILE A 157 3.17 -8.71 -3.28
CA ILE A 157 3.45 -7.29 -3.08
C ILE A 157 4.19 -6.75 -4.30
N ARG A 158 3.49 -6.00 -5.15
CA ARG A 158 4.09 -5.36 -6.33
C ARG A 158 4.66 -3.99 -6.02
N HIS A 159 3.99 -3.26 -5.14
CA HIS A 159 4.40 -1.94 -4.66
C HIS A 159 4.49 -2.00 -3.14
N CYS A 160 5.68 -1.73 -2.61
CA CYS A 160 5.94 -1.56 -1.19
C CYS A 160 6.52 -0.16 -1.05
N ASP A 161 5.86 0.70 -0.29
CA ASP A 161 6.33 2.04 0.02
C ASP A 161 6.48 2.12 1.55
N LEU A 162 7.73 2.15 2.02
CA LEU A 162 8.04 2.36 3.44
C LEU A 162 8.46 3.82 3.65
N GLU A 163 7.69 4.56 4.43
CA GLU A 163 7.97 5.95 4.77
C GLU A 163 8.54 6.03 6.19
N ILE A 164 9.51 6.92 6.41
CA ILE A 164 10.05 7.18 7.75
C ILE A 164 9.07 8.13 8.46
N LEU A 165 8.77 7.84 9.72
CA LEU A 165 7.91 8.66 10.58
C LEU A 165 8.58 9.98 11.01
#